data_AF-A0A965PQP0-F1
#
_entry.id   AF-A0A965PQP0-F1
#
_cell.length_a   1.000
_cell.length_b   1.000
_cell.length_c   1.000
_cell.angle_alpha   90.00
_cell.angle_beta   90.00
_cell.angle_gamma   90.00
#
_symmetry.space_group_name_H-M   'P 1'
#
loop_
_entity.id
_entity.type
_entity.pdbx_description
1 polymer ?
#
loop_
_entity_poly.entity_id
_entity_poly.type
_entity_poly.pdbx_seq_one_letter_code
_entity_poly.pdbx_strand_id
1 'polypeptide(L)'
;MTPEQEIEIIVAKLRKYGNLVAGERKRIASLGGAYMASSLEAAAPRGKKVHKRYSTAKVAKRMRAPKGMGRVVATYYPGNLGMSLQVLPFNRANTKVFVGAKLARRATGSFGQGKRTDGYYLNMVENGTAKSGSRPFYRATVERSKDRVYKLMEREWRRVSQKFENENKI
;
A
#
# COMPACT_ATOMS: atom_id res chain seq x y z
N MET A 1 31.72 -9.95 -39.82
CA MET A 1 31.26 -8.91 -38.88
C MET A 1 32.49 -8.37 -38.22
N THR A 2 32.66 -7.06 -38.12
CA THR A 2 33.82 -6.49 -37.42
C THR A 2 33.56 -6.46 -35.91
N PRO A 3 34.60 -6.44 -35.07
CA PRO A 3 34.43 -6.30 -33.61
C PRO A 3 33.57 -5.08 -33.22
N GLU A 4 33.68 -3.98 -33.96
CA GLU A 4 32.88 -2.77 -33.73
C GLU A 4 31.38 -3.03 -33.95
N GLN A 5 31.04 -3.75 -35.03
CA GLN A 5 29.66 -4.13 -35.34
C GLN A 5 29.06 -5.07 -34.27
N GLU A 6 29.87 -6.00 -33.74
CA GLU A 6 29.44 -6.89 -32.65
C GLU A 6 29.17 -6.11 -31.36
N ILE A 7 30.06 -5.18 -31.00
CA ILE A 7 29.90 -4.29 -29.84
C ILE A 7 28.61 -3.47 -29.97
N GLU A 8 28.35 -2.88 -31.13
CA GLU A 8 27.13 -2.08 -31.37
C GLU A 8 25.85 -2.91 -31.19
N ILE A 9 25.84 -4.15 -31.70
CA ILE A 9 24.70 -5.07 -31.53
C ILE A 9 24.47 -5.39 -30.05
N ILE A 10 25.54 -5.66 -29.30
CA ILE A 10 25.46 -5.95 -27.86
C ILE A 10 24.93 -4.73 -27.10
N VAL A 11 25.48 -3.54 -27.36
CA VAL A 11 25.03 -2.29 -26.72
C VAL A 11 23.55 -2.03 -27.02
N ALA A 12 23.10 -2.25 -28.26
CA ALA A 12 21.70 -2.11 -28.62
C ALA A 12 20.81 -3.09 -27.86
N LYS A 13 21.22 -4.35 -27.71
CA LYS A 13 20.50 -5.38 -26.92
C LYS A 13 20.42 -4.98 -25.44
N LEU A 14 21.52 -4.50 -24.84
CA LEU A 14 21.56 -4.04 -23.45
C LEU A 14 20.63 -2.84 -23.24
N ARG A 15 20.61 -1.87 -24.16
CA ARG A 15 19.69 -0.72 -24.11
C ARG A 15 18.23 -1.16 -24.16
N LYS A 16 17.90 -2.11 -25.05
CA LYS A 16 16.54 -2.68 -25.14
C LYS A 16 16.12 -3.36 -23.84
N TYR A 17 17.01 -4.15 -23.24
CA TYR A 17 16.73 -4.78 -21.94
C TYR A 17 16.57 -3.75 -20.82
N GLY A 18 17.40 -2.71 -20.79
CA GLY A 18 17.27 -1.60 -19.84
C GLY A 18 15.92 -0.89 -19.93
N ASN A 19 15.43 -0.66 -21.15
CA ASN A 19 14.10 -0.09 -21.39
C ASN A 19 12.98 -1.02 -20.92
N LEU A 20 13.10 -2.33 -21.17
CA LEU A 20 12.15 -3.33 -20.65
C LEU A 20 12.07 -3.28 -19.12
N VAL A 21 13.22 -3.32 -18.44
CA VAL A 21 13.30 -3.23 -16.98
C VAL A 21 12.69 -1.91 -16.47
N ALA A 22 12.97 -0.79 -17.13
CA ALA A 22 12.42 0.51 -16.77
C ALA A 22 10.88 0.56 -16.90
N GLY A 23 10.31 -0.11 -17.91
CA GLY A 23 8.87 -0.23 -18.12
C GLY A 23 8.19 -1.19 -17.13
N GLU A 24 8.85 -2.30 -16.81
CA GLU A 24 8.25 -3.40 -16.03
C GLU A 24 8.37 -3.23 -14.52
N ARG A 25 9.40 -2.50 -14.03
CA ARG A 25 9.69 -2.38 -12.59
C ARG A 25 8.50 -1.92 -11.74
N LYS A 26 7.71 -0.97 -12.22
CA LYS A 26 6.56 -0.46 -11.48
C LYS A 26 5.41 -1.47 -11.46
N ARG A 27 5.18 -2.17 -12.58
CA ARG A 27 4.17 -3.23 -12.68
C ARG A 27 4.51 -4.38 -11.73
N ILE A 28 5.75 -4.86 -11.76
CA ILE A 28 6.22 -5.97 -10.91
C ILE A 28 6.20 -5.56 -9.44
N ALA A 29 6.64 -4.34 -9.11
CA ALA A 29 6.52 -3.82 -7.74
C ALA A 29 5.05 -3.72 -7.29
N SER A 30 4.13 -3.28 -8.16
CA SER A 30 2.69 -3.22 -7.87
C SER A 30 2.09 -4.59 -7.59
N LEU A 31 2.54 -5.62 -8.32
CA LEU A 31 2.09 -6.99 -8.09
C LEU A 31 2.52 -7.51 -6.71
N GLY A 32 3.79 -7.31 -6.34
CA GLY A 32 4.28 -7.61 -4.99
C GLY A 32 3.54 -6.81 -3.91
N GLY A 33 3.31 -5.52 -4.18
CA GLY A 33 2.56 -4.64 -3.29
C GLY A 33 1.11 -5.06 -3.09
N ALA A 34 0.44 -5.57 -4.14
CA ALA A 34 -0.93 -6.08 -4.05
C ALA A 34 -1.02 -7.32 -3.15
N TYR A 35 -0.06 -8.24 -3.26
CA TYR A 35 0.02 -9.39 -2.36
C TYR A 35 0.22 -8.97 -0.90
N MET A 36 1.13 -8.02 -0.66
CA MET A 36 1.36 -7.47 0.68
C MET A 36 0.11 -6.78 1.24
N ALA A 37 -0.59 -5.98 0.42
CA ALA A 37 -1.83 -5.31 0.81
C ALA A 37 -2.92 -6.31 1.20
N SER A 38 -3.10 -7.37 0.41
CA SER A 38 -4.05 -8.44 0.71
C SER A 38 -3.72 -9.17 2.01
N SER A 39 -2.43 -9.44 2.25
CA SER A 39 -1.97 -10.07 3.49
C SER A 39 -2.24 -9.19 4.71
N LEU A 40 -1.98 -7.88 4.58
CA LEU A 40 -2.26 -6.87 5.61
C LEU A 40 -3.76 -6.72 5.88
N GLU A 41 -4.59 -6.68 4.84
CA GLU A 41 -6.05 -6.64 4.95
C GLU A 41 -6.60 -7.85 5.71
N ALA A 42 -6.10 -9.05 5.41
CA ALA A 42 -6.52 -10.28 6.07
C ALA A 42 -6.11 -10.30 7.55
N ALA A 43 -4.92 -9.78 7.88
CA ALA A 43 -4.41 -9.73 9.25
C ALA A 43 -5.01 -8.59 10.10
N ALA A 44 -5.63 -7.59 9.47
CA ALA A 44 -6.15 -6.41 10.17
C ALA A 44 -7.23 -6.77 11.20
N PRO A 45 -7.11 -6.32 12.45
CA PRO A 45 -8.14 -6.54 13.47
C PRO A 45 -9.50 -5.98 13.06
N ARG A 46 -10.56 -6.78 13.24
CA ARG A 46 -11.94 -6.40 12.95
C ARG A 46 -12.72 -6.22 14.25
N GLY A 47 -13.16 -4.98 14.50
CA GLY A 47 -14.10 -4.69 15.59
C GLY A 47 -15.52 -5.15 15.24
N LYS A 48 -16.38 -5.31 16.25
CA LYS A 48 -17.80 -5.65 16.06
C LYS A 48 -18.72 -4.43 16.04
N LYS A 49 -18.23 -3.28 16.49
CA LYS A 49 -19.04 -2.07 16.72
C LYS A 49 -18.71 -1.00 15.69
N VAL A 50 -19.70 -0.15 15.43
CA VAL A 50 -19.52 1.08 14.67
C VAL A 50 -18.87 2.12 15.58
N HIS A 51 -17.84 2.79 15.08
CA HIS A 51 -17.14 3.86 15.78
C HIS A 51 -17.43 5.22 15.12
N LYS A 52 -17.43 6.30 15.91
CA LYS A 52 -17.68 7.66 15.43
C LYS A 52 -16.52 8.56 15.80
N ARG A 53 -16.11 9.41 14.86
CA ARG A 53 -15.17 10.52 15.10
C ARG A 53 -15.95 11.82 15.14
N TYR A 54 -15.59 12.66 16.11
CA TYR A 54 -16.27 13.91 16.39
C TYR A 54 -15.36 15.09 16.10
N SER A 55 -15.93 16.17 15.56
CA SER A 55 -15.26 17.46 15.41
C SER A 55 -16.25 18.56 15.75
N THR A 56 -16.20 19.05 16.98
CA THR A 56 -16.95 20.23 17.41
C THR A 56 -16.13 21.48 17.12
N ALA A 57 -16.75 22.51 16.56
CA ALA A 57 -16.13 23.83 16.46
C ALA A 57 -15.88 24.35 17.89
N LYS A 58 -14.65 24.77 18.17
CA LYS A 58 -14.25 25.24 19.49
C LYS A 58 -13.77 26.68 19.38
N VAL A 59 -14.17 27.51 20.34
CA VAL A 59 -13.67 28.89 20.48
C VAL A 59 -12.13 28.89 20.63
N ALA A 60 -11.57 27.87 21.28
CA ALA A 60 -10.14 27.61 21.31
C ALA A 60 -9.83 26.12 21.11
N LYS A 61 -8.82 25.79 20.28
CA LYS A 61 -8.44 24.40 19.93
C LYS A 61 -8.12 23.52 21.15
N ARG A 62 -7.63 24.11 22.24
CA ARG A 62 -7.26 23.43 23.50
C ARG A 62 -8.44 23.06 24.39
N MET A 63 -9.61 23.68 24.21
CA MET A 63 -10.78 23.36 25.02
C MET A 63 -11.41 22.04 24.60
N ARG A 64 -11.84 21.21 25.56
CA ARG A 64 -12.65 20.03 25.26
C ARG A 64 -14.06 20.48 24.87
N ALA A 65 -14.66 19.83 23.88
CA ALA A 65 -16.06 20.09 23.56
C ALA A 65 -16.95 19.71 24.76
N PRO A 66 -17.97 20.52 25.10
CA PRO A 66 -18.92 20.16 26.15
C PRO A 66 -19.58 18.80 25.86
N LYS A 67 -19.96 18.08 26.92
CA LYS A 67 -20.66 16.79 26.82
C LYS A 67 -21.95 17.00 26.01
N GLY A 68 -22.19 16.15 25.01
CA GLY A 68 -23.37 16.23 24.14
C GLY A 68 -23.21 17.11 22.89
N MET A 69 -22.24 18.03 22.85
CA MET A 69 -22.03 18.93 21.68
C MET A 69 -21.10 18.35 20.61
N GLY A 70 -20.81 17.05 20.67
CA GLY A 70 -19.98 16.35 19.71
C GLY A 70 -20.64 16.25 18.34
N ARG A 71 -20.21 17.02 17.33
CA ARG A 71 -20.67 16.80 15.95
C ARG A 71 -19.93 15.61 15.35
N VAL A 72 -20.67 14.57 14.98
CA VAL A 72 -20.11 13.42 14.24
C VAL A 72 -19.64 13.90 12.88
N VAL A 73 -18.36 13.68 12.57
CA VAL A 73 -17.80 13.98 11.24
C VAL A 73 -17.55 12.72 10.44
N ALA A 74 -17.20 11.61 11.10
CA ALA A 74 -16.98 10.34 10.40
C ALA A 74 -17.54 9.18 11.21
N THR A 75 -18.04 8.17 10.49
CA THR A 75 -18.56 6.92 11.03
C THR A 75 -17.77 5.78 10.41
N TYR A 76 -17.25 4.89 11.22
CA TYR A 76 -16.38 3.78 10.82
C TYR A 76 -17.04 2.45 11.15
N TYR A 77 -17.29 1.67 10.11
CA TYR A 77 -17.87 0.35 10.22
C TYR A 77 -16.79 -0.74 10.43
N PRO A 78 -17.17 -1.89 11.00
CA PRO A 78 -16.31 -3.07 11.07
C PRO A 78 -15.57 -3.35 9.75
N GLY A 79 -14.27 -3.64 9.83
CA GLY A 79 -13.44 -3.95 8.66
C GLY A 79 -12.82 -2.75 7.93
N ASN A 80 -13.22 -1.50 8.23
CA ASN A 80 -12.68 -0.31 7.57
C ASN A 80 -11.14 -0.26 7.52
N LEU A 81 -10.45 -0.62 8.62
CA LEU A 81 -9.00 -0.61 8.65
C LEU A 81 -8.39 -1.56 7.61
N GLY A 82 -8.87 -2.80 7.56
CA GLY A 82 -8.43 -3.79 6.58
C GLY A 82 -8.63 -3.28 5.16
N MET A 83 -9.83 -2.81 4.83
CA MET A 83 -10.16 -2.29 3.49
C MET A 83 -9.38 -1.03 3.11
N SER A 84 -8.81 -0.31 4.09
CA SER A 84 -7.97 0.87 3.82
C SER A 84 -6.55 0.50 3.40
N LEU A 85 -6.09 -0.71 3.71
CA LEU A 85 -4.74 -1.19 3.41
C LEU A 85 -4.65 -1.54 1.92
N GLN A 86 -3.84 -0.77 1.19
CA GLN A 86 -3.73 -0.90 -0.27
C GLN A 86 -2.37 -0.43 -0.77
N VAL A 87 -2.12 -0.66 -2.06
CA VAL A 87 -1.03 0.00 -2.77
C VAL A 87 -1.37 1.47 -2.94
N LEU A 88 -0.52 2.35 -2.42
CA LEU A 88 -0.71 3.79 -2.41
C LEU A 88 -0.24 4.43 -3.74
N PRO A 89 -1.10 5.20 -4.42
CA PRO A 89 -0.75 5.82 -5.70
C PRO A 89 0.06 7.09 -5.46
N PHE A 90 1.38 6.99 -5.60
CA PHE A 90 2.28 8.15 -5.58
C PHE A 90 2.83 8.41 -6.98
N ASN A 91 2.50 9.57 -7.55
CA ASN A 91 2.85 9.92 -8.93
C ASN A 91 4.36 9.98 -9.19
N ARG A 92 5.17 10.25 -8.16
CA ARG A 92 6.64 10.32 -8.26
C ARG A 92 7.34 8.99 -7.95
N ALA A 93 6.59 7.94 -7.64
CA ALA A 93 7.13 6.62 -7.35
C ALA A 93 7.17 5.77 -8.63
N ASN A 94 8.25 5.93 -9.40
CA ASN A 94 8.42 5.25 -10.71
C ASN A 94 9.12 3.89 -10.61
N THR A 95 9.83 3.64 -9.51
CA THR A 95 10.65 2.43 -9.31
C THR A 95 10.18 1.55 -8.15
N LYS A 96 9.21 2.04 -7.38
CA LYS A 96 8.74 1.43 -6.15
C LYS A 96 7.26 1.68 -5.98
N VAL A 97 6.63 0.85 -5.16
CA VAL A 97 5.28 1.09 -4.66
C VAL A 97 5.31 1.17 -3.15
N PHE A 98 4.33 1.86 -2.60
CA PHE A 98 4.14 1.96 -1.16
C PHE A 98 2.88 1.19 -0.83
N VAL A 99 2.92 0.40 0.24
CA VAL A 99 1.75 -0.29 0.77
C VAL A 99 1.47 0.32 2.14
N GLY A 100 0.19 0.55 2.44
CA GLY A 100 -0.20 1.10 3.73
C GLY A 100 -1.68 1.46 3.79
N ALA A 101 -2.10 1.99 4.94
CA ALA A 101 -3.47 2.42 5.13
C ALA A 101 -3.71 3.78 4.45
N LYS A 102 -4.62 3.81 3.48
CA LYS A 102 -4.98 5.03 2.76
C LYS A 102 -5.78 5.96 3.65
N LEU A 103 -5.21 7.11 3.99
CA LEU A 103 -5.90 8.16 4.73
C LEU A 103 -6.84 8.94 3.82
N ALA A 104 -8.10 9.08 4.21
CA ALA A 104 -9.03 9.96 3.50
C ALA A 104 -8.79 11.42 3.95
N ARG A 105 -8.24 12.24 3.04
CA ARG A 105 -8.02 13.67 3.28
C ARG A 105 -9.35 14.35 3.58
N ARG A 106 -9.44 15.05 4.72
CA ARG A 106 -10.68 15.69 5.20
C ARG A 106 -11.83 14.69 5.32
N ALA A 107 -11.56 13.51 5.87
CA ALA A 107 -12.53 12.43 5.99
C ALA A 107 -13.85 12.87 6.67
N THR A 108 -14.94 12.80 5.93
CA THR A 108 -16.32 13.00 6.42
C THR A 108 -17.25 11.89 5.95
N GLY A 109 -18.28 11.58 6.73
CA GLY A 109 -19.29 10.57 6.39
C GLY A 109 -18.91 9.14 6.79
N SER A 110 -19.47 8.15 6.10
CA SER A 110 -19.34 6.73 6.43
C SER A 110 -18.16 6.06 5.71
N PHE A 111 -17.41 5.23 6.42
CA PHE A 111 -16.25 4.46 5.95
C PHE A 111 -16.36 2.99 6.38
N GLY A 112 -15.91 2.07 5.53
CA GLY A 112 -16.10 0.62 5.75
C GLY A 112 -17.47 0.10 5.32
N GLN A 113 -18.26 0.94 4.63
CA GLN A 113 -19.44 0.55 3.87
C GLN A 113 -19.18 0.89 2.40
N GLY A 114 -19.17 -0.14 1.54
CA GLY A 114 -18.82 0.01 0.13
C GLY A 114 -17.34 0.37 -0.09
N LYS A 115 -17.05 1.19 -1.10
CA LYS A 115 -15.67 1.48 -1.55
C LYS A 115 -14.92 2.53 -0.72
N ARG A 116 -15.61 3.24 0.19
CA ARG A 116 -15.00 4.34 0.97
C ARG A 116 -14.30 3.79 2.20
N THR A 117 -13.01 4.07 2.30
CA THR A 117 -12.15 3.60 3.40
C THR A 117 -11.28 4.71 3.94
N ASP A 118 -10.82 4.58 5.18
CA ASP A 118 -9.98 5.57 5.84
C ASP A 118 -9.04 4.91 6.85
N GLY A 119 -7.74 5.11 6.68
CA GLY A 119 -6.66 4.55 7.49
C GLY A 119 -6.50 5.12 8.90
N TYR A 120 -7.48 5.89 9.39
CA TYR A 120 -7.46 6.59 10.69
C TYR A 120 -7.00 5.72 11.87
N TYR A 121 -7.39 4.44 11.89
CA TYR A 121 -7.10 3.54 13.02
C TYR A 121 -5.73 2.88 13.00
N LEU A 122 -4.96 2.97 11.91
CA LEU A 122 -3.71 2.20 11.79
C LEU A 122 -2.76 2.47 12.96
N ASN A 123 -2.48 3.75 13.24
CA ASN A 123 -1.58 4.14 14.33
C ASN A 123 -2.13 3.74 15.71
N MET A 124 -3.44 3.82 15.91
CA MET A 124 -4.08 3.48 17.19
C MET A 124 -4.02 1.98 17.46
N VAL A 125 -4.17 1.16 16.43
CA VAL A 125 -4.09 -0.30 16.55
C VAL A 125 -2.63 -0.72 16.74
N GLU A 126 -1.71 -0.18 15.95
CA GLU A 126 -0.31 -0.59 16.01
C GLU A 126 0.40 -0.13 17.29
N ASN A 127 0.18 1.12 17.72
CA ASN A 127 0.91 1.73 18.84
C ASN A 127 0.08 1.89 20.12
N GLY A 128 -1.22 1.54 20.08
CA GLY A 128 -2.12 1.76 21.19
C GLY A 128 -2.59 3.22 21.31
N THR A 129 -3.37 3.47 22.37
CA THR A 129 -3.86 4.79 22.76
C THR A 129 -3.78 4.92 24.26
N ALA A 130 -4.03 6.12 24.80
CA ALA A 130 -4.09 6.33 26.25
C ALA A 130 -5.11 5.42 26.98
N LYS A 131 -6.07 4.80 26.28
CA LYS A 131 -7.14 3.98 26.85
C LYS A 131 -7.16 2.53 26.36
N SER A 132 -6.24 2.14 25.49
CA SER A 132 -6.20 0.80 24.91
C SER A 132 -4.78 0.44 24.56
N GLY A 133 -4.35 -0.76 24.95
CA GLY A 133 -3.05 -1.32 24.56
C GLY A 133 -2.91 -1.47 23.04
N SER A 134 -1.66 -1.62 22.60
CA SER A 134 -1.34 -1.92 21.20
C SER A 134 -1.76 -3.35 20.83
N ARG A 135 -2.14 -3.51 19.56
CA ARG A 135 -2.44 -4.79 18.93
C ARG A 135 -1.69 -4.83 17.59
N PRO A 136 -0.35 -4.86 17.62
CA PRO A 136 0.46 -4.74 16.42
C PRO A 136 0.18 -5.92 15.49
N PHE A 137 -0.08 -5.60 14.23
CA PHE A 137 -0.30 -6.59 13.19
C PHE A 137 0.47 -6.22 11.92
N TYR A 138 0.70 -4.92 11.70
CA TYR A 138 1.24 -4.42 10.46
C TYR A 138 2.68 -4.90 10.27
N ARG A 139 3.56 -4.63 11.23
CA ARG A 139 4.98 -5.03 11.15
C ARG A 139 5.14 -6.55 11.09
N ALA A 140 4.41 -7.27 11.94
CA ALA A 140 4.45 -8.73 11.97
C ALA A 140 4.02 -9.36 10.64
N THR A 141 3.00 -8.80 9.98
CA THR A 141 2.52 -9.28 8.68
C THR A 141 3.50 -8.96 7.57
N VAL A 142 4.11 -7.77 7.59
CA VAL A 142 5.17 -7.39 6.64
C VAL A 142 6.33 -8.38 6.71
N GLU A 143 6.84 -8.64 7.91
CA GLU A 143 7.96 -9.57 8.09
C GLU A 143 7.64 -10.99 7.65
N ARG A 144 6.42 -11.48 7.95
CA ARG A 144 5.98 -12.81 7.51
C ARG A 144 5.81 -12.92 5.99
N SER A 145 5.41 -11.83 5.34
CA SER A 145 5.00 -11.86 3.93
C SER A 145 6.11 -11.44 2.97
N LYS A 146 7.20 -10.84 3.46
CA LYS A 146 8.27 -10.25 2.62
C LYS A 146 8.89 -11.26 1.65
N ASP A 147 9.20 -12.47 2.11
CA ASP A 147 9.84 -13.49 1.26
C ASP A 147 8.91 -13.95 0.14
N ARG A 148 7.61 -14.03 0.42
CA ARG A 148 6.62 -14.38 -0.59
C ARG A 148 6.46 -13.27 -1.62
N VAL A 149 6.49 -12.01 -1.19
CA VAL A 149 6.53 -10.85 -2.10
C VAL A 149 7.76 -10.92 -3.00
N TYR A 150 8.95 -11.17 -2.44
CA TYR A 150 10.19 -11.27 -3.23
C TYR A 150 10.12 -12.41 -4.24
N LYS A 151 9.74 -13.62 -3.83
CA LYS A 151 9.59 -14.77 -4.73
C LYS A 151 8.61 -14.49 -5.87
N LEU A 152 7.54 -13.78 -5.57
CA LEU A 152 6.53 -13.42 -6.56
C LEU A 152 7.08 -12.41 -7.58
N MET A 153 7.80 -11.39 -7.11
CA MET A 153 8.46 -10.41 -7.97
C MET A 153 9.58 -11.03 -8.80
N GLU A 154 10.40 -11.89 -8.20
CA GLU A 154 11.48 -12.62 -8.87
C GLU A 154 10.95 -13.50 -10.00
N ARG A 155 9.87 -14.25 -9.75
CA ARG A 155 9.23 -15.08 -10.78
C ARG A 155 8.76 -14.24 -11.96
N GLU A 156 8.18 -13.06 -11.71
CA GLU A 156 7.78 -12.17 -12.80
C GLU A 156 8.98 -11.59 -13.56
N TRP A 157 10.06 -11.26 -12.86
CA TRP A 157 11.29 -10.83 -13.51
C TRP A 157 11.84 -11.93 -14.42
N ARG A 158 11.96 -13.16 -13.92
CA ARG A 158 12.39 -14.32 -14.72
C ARG A 158 11.52 -14.50 -15.96
N ARG A 159 10.19 -14.39 -15.82
CA ARG A 159 9.26 -14.48 -16.95
C ARG A 159 9.49 -13.40 -18.00
N VAL A 160 9.71 -12.16 -17.57
CA VAL A 160 9.99 -11.02 -18.47
C VAL A 160 11.35 -11.18 -19.16
N SER A 161 12.39 -11.56 -18.41
CA SER A 161 13.73 -11.81 -18.95
C SER A 161 13.75 -12.95 -19.95
N GLN A 162 13.12 -14.09 -19.64
CA GLN A 162 13.03 -15.23 -20.56
C GLN A 162 12.30 -14.85 -21.85
N LYS A 163 11.22 -14.06 -21.75
CA LYS A 163 10.52 -13.57 -22.93
C LYS A 163 11.44 -12.72 -23.80
N PHE A 164 12.23 -11.84 -23.20
CA PHE A 164 13.19 -11.00 -23.91
C PHE A 164 14.30 -11.83 -24.58
N GLU A 165 14.88 -12.80 -23.86
CA GLU A 165 15.88 -13.75 -24.38
C GLU A 165 15.35 -14.48 -25.62
N ASN A 166 14.15 -15.06 -25.52
CA ASN A 166 13.51 -15.77 -26.63
C ASN A 166 13.27 -14.87 -27.85
N GLU A 167 12.82 -13.63 -27.65
CA GLU A 167 12.55 -12.67 -28.74
C GLU A 167 13.84 -12.13 -29.39
N ASN A 168 14.94 -12.08 -28.64
CA ASN A 168 16.21 -11.50 -29.10
C ASN A 168 17.29 -12.55 -29.40
N LYS A 169 16.95 -13.85 -29.26
CA LYS A 169 17.82 -15.02 -29.46
C LYS A 169 19.13 -14.89 -28.68
N ILE A 170 19.03 -14.66 -27.38
CA ILE A 170 20.14 -14.61 -26.41
C ILE A 170 19.95 -15.75 -25.43
#